data_AF-A0A8B9M9U3-F1
#
_entry.id   AF-A0A8B9M9U3-F1
#
_cell.length_a   1.000
_cell.length_b   1.000
_cell.length_c   1.000
_cell.angle_alpha   90.00
_cell.angle_beta   90.00
_cell.angle_gamma   90.00
#
_symmetry.space_group_name_H-M   'P 1'
#
loop_
_entity.id
_entity.type
_entity.pdbx_description
1 polymer ?
#
loop_
_entity_poly.entity_id
_entity_poly.type
_entity_poly.pdbx_seq_one_letter_code
_entity_poly.pdbx_strand_id
1 'polypeptide(L)'
;LLKKSSSRYSITKEVFDLQETINWKDKKIGALERQKDYFDCIKTERDELREELADLKETMKRGEKHGLVIIPDGTPNGDVNHESVVGAITVVSQEAAQVLESAGEGPLDVRLRKLAGEKEELLSQVRKLKMQLEEERQKYSKSDGMNPDIMGLENGSDLQLIEMQRDANRQISEYKFKLSKAEQDITTLEQNIGRLQGQVARYKNAAENAEKVEDELKAEKRKLQRELRTALDKIEEMEMTNSNLMKRLEKMKANRTALLSQQ
;
A
#
# COMPACT_ATOMS: atom_id res chain seq x y z
N LEU A 1 -22.61 35.99 54.60
CA LEU A 1 -23.18 34.81 53.88
C LEU A 1 -22.93 34.88 52.36
N LEU A 2 -23.17 36.01 51.68
CA LEU A 2 -22.97 36.15 50.21
C LEU A 2 -21.52 35.90 49.69
N LYS A 3 -20.47 36.33 50.39
CA LYS A 3 -19.08 36.04 49.96
C LYS A 3 -18.75 34.54 49.97
N LYS A 4 -19.30 33.78 50.92
CA LYS A 4 -19.13 32.32 51.02
C LYS A 4 -19.92 31.56 49.96
N SER A 5 -21.02 32.10 49.42
CA SER A 5 -21.76 31.48 48.32
C SER A 5 -21.10 31.78 46.97
N SER A 6 -20.62 33.01 46.77
CA SER A 6 -19.89 33.40 45.54
C SER A 6 -18.56 32.65 45.39
N SER A 7 -17.80 32.47 46.48
CA SER A 7 -16.56 31.67 46.47
C SER A 7 -16.84 30.18 46.21
N ARG A 8 -17.92 29.63 46.77
CA ARG A 8 -18.32 28.24 46.47
C ARG A 8 -18.69 28.05 45.00
N TYR A 9 -19.44 28.99 44.42
CA TYR A 9 -19.79 28.95 43.00
C TYR A 9 -18.55 29.02 42.08
N SER A 10 -17.57 29.85 42.41
CA SER A 10 -16.30 29.93 41.67
C SER A 10 -15.53 28.61 41.69
N ILE A 11 -15.43 27.99 42.87
CA ILE A 11 -14.73 26.69 43.02
C ILE A 11 -15.47 25.59 42.26
N THR A 12 -16.80 25.55 42.33
CA THR A 12 -17.60 24.56 41.58
C THR A 12 -17.40 24.71 40.07
N LYS A 13 -17.31 25.94 39.57
CA LYS A 13 -17.02 26.19 38.15
C LYS A 13 -15.61 25.73 37.76
N GLU A 14 -14.59 26.07 38.55
CA GLU A 14 -13.21 25.63 38.30
C GLU A 14 -13.08 24.11 38.31
N VAL A 15 -13.76 23.43 39.24
CA VAL A 15 -13.78 21.94 39.28
C VAL A 15 -14.44 21.36 38.02
N PHE A 16 -15.51 21.99 37.53
CA PHE A 16 -16.17 21.56 36.29
C PHE A 16 -15.26 21.73 35.06
N ASP A 17 -14.62 22.89 34.92
CA ASP A 17 -13.72 23.18 33.80
C ASP A 17 -12.49 22.23 33.81
N LEU A 18 -11.96 21.91 35.00
CA LEU A 18 -10.90 20.91 35.16
C LEU A 18 -11.38 19.50 34.81
N GLN A 19 -12.61 19.13 35.18
CA GLN A 19 -13.19 17.83 34.84
C GLN A 19 -13.38 17.67 33.33
N GLU A 20 -13.82 18.72 32.62
CA GLU A 20 -13.87 18.70 31.15
C GLU A 20 -12.49 18.53 30.53
N THR A 21 -11.48 19.21 31.08
CA THR A 21 -10.09 19.10 30.62
C THR A 21 -9.56 17.68 30.80
N ILE A 22 -9.83 17.05 31.94
CA ILE A 22 -9.45 15.65 32.20
C ILE A 22 -10.14 14.72 31.19
N ASN A 23 -11.45 14.86 31.00
CA ASN A 23 -12.20 14.03 30.04
C ASN A 23 -11.67 14.19 28.61
N TRP A 24 -11.26 15.41 28.23
CA TRP A 24 -10.64 15.65 26.93
C TRP A 24 -9.27 14.97 26.82
N LYS A 25 -8.44 15.05 27.86
CA LYS A 25 -7.13 14.37 27.91
C LYS A 25 -7.28 12.86 27.83
N ASP A 26 -8.24 12.27 28.53
CA ASP A 26 -8.50 10.82 28.49
C ASP A 26 -8.91 10.36 27.09
N LYS A 27 -9.78 11.11 26.40
CA LYS A 27 -10.14 10.84 25.00
C LYS A 27 -8.92 10.94 24.08
N LYS A 28 -8.03 11.91 24.33
CA LYS A 28 -6.80 12.10 23.54
C LYS A 28 -5.81 10.95 23.77
N ILE A 29 -5.63 10.53 25.02
CA ILE A 29 -4.80 9.36 25.38
C ILE A 29 -5.32 8.12 24.68
N GLY A 30 -6.62 7.83 24.76
CA GLY A 30 -7.20 6.66 24.08
C GLY A 30 -7.06 6.70 22.55
N ALA A 31 -7.05 7.88 21.93
CA ALA A 31 -6.75 8.02 20.50
C ALA A 31 -5.28 7.72 20.17
N LEU A 32 -4.36 8.18 21.02
CA LEU A 32 -2.93 7.91 20.86
C LEU A 32 -2.59 6.43 21.09
N GLU A 33 -3.25 5.78 22.04
CA GLU A 33 -3.10 4.34 22.28
C GLU A 33 -3.53 3.52 21.06
N ARG A 34 -4.70 3.80 20.48
CA ARG A 34 -5.13 3.14 19.23
C ARG A 34 -4.16 3.37 18.06
N GLN A 35 -3.59 4.58 17.98
CA GLN A 35 -2.61 4.91 16.95
C GLN A 35 -1.31 4.11 17.15
N LYS A 36 -0.87 3.95 18.40
CA LYS A 36 0.28 3.12 18.74
C LYS A 36 0.05 1.66 18.35
N ASP A 37 -1.11 1.10 18.69
CA ASP A 37 -1.43 -0.29 18.33
C ASP A 37 -1.42 -0.51 16.81
N TYR A 38 -1.96 0.45 16.05
CA TYR A 38 -1.91 0.41 14.58
C TYR A 38 -0.47 0.45 14.03
N PHE A 39 0.38 1.28 14.62
CA PHE A 39 1.79 1.35 14.23
C PHE A 39 2.55 0.06 14.58
N ASP A 40 2.25 -0.54 15.73
CA ASP A 40 2.83 -1.81 16.14
C ASP A 40 2.43 -2.94 15.16
N CYS A 41 1.16 -3.00 14.71
CA CYS A 41 0.74 -3.94 13.66
C CYS A 41 1.52 -3.77 12.35
N ILE A 42 1.62 -2.54 11.83
CA ILE A 42 2.38 -2.25 10.60
C ILE A 42 3.86 -2.65 10.76
N LYS A 43 4.42 -2.41 11.95
CA LYS A 43 5.81 -2.72 12.22
C LYS A 43 6.05 -4.22 12.16
N THR A 44 5.15 -5.03 12.71
CA THR A 44 5.21 -6.50 12.64
C THR A 44 5.12 -6.98 11.19
N GLU A 45 4.12 -6.52 10.42
CA GLU A 45 3.97 -6.90 8.99
C GLU A 45 5.21 -6.54 8.17
N ARG A 46 5.81 -5.37 8.41
CA ARG A 46 7.05 -4.97 7.73
C ARG A 46 8.20 -5.91 8.08
N ASP A 47 8.30 -6.33 9.33
CA ASP A 47 9.38 -7.21 9.77
C ASP A 47 9.20 -8.63 9.19
N GLU A 48 7.97 -9.14 9.11
CA GLU A 48 7.63 -10.39 8.42
C GLU A 48 7.97 -10.33 6.92
N LEU A 49 7.56 -9.28 6.21
CA LEU A 49 7.88 -9.09 4.79
C LEU A 49 9.39 -9.01 4.53
N ARG A 50 10.16 -8.46 5.48
CA ARG A 50 11.63 -8.41 5.38
C ARG A 50 12.26 -9.79 5.53
N GLU A 51 11.70 -10.64 6.38
CA GLU A 51 12.12 -12.02 6.55
C GLU A 51 11.81 -12.84 5.29
N GLU A 52 10.59 -12.74 4.75
CA GLU A 52 10.20 -13.40 3.50
C GLU A 52 11.09 -12.99 2.31
N LEU A 53 11.43 -11.70 2.20
CA LEU A 53 12.36 -11.21 1.18
C LEU A 53 13.78 -11.76 1.36
N ALA A 54 14.24 -11.96 2.60
CA ALA A 54 15.54 -12.55 2.88
C ALA A 54 15.57 -14.02 2.44
N ASP A 55 14.52 -14.78 2.76
CA ASP A 55 14.36 -16.19 2.36
C ASP A 55 14.28 -16.35 0.84
N LEU A 56 13.50 -15.50 0.16
CA LEU A 56 13.40 -15.52 -1.31
C LEU A 56 14.75 -15.22 -1.98
N LYS A 57 15.51 -14.28 -1.41
CA LYS A 57 16.86 -13.95 -1.91
C LYS A 57 17.85 -15.09 -1.67
N GLU A 58 17.71 -15.84 -0.58
CA GLU A 58 18.53 -17.01 -0.31
C GLU A 58 18.19 -18.17 -1.26
N THR A 59 16.90 -18.45 -1.48
CA THR A 59 16.43 -19.48 -2.41
C THR A 59 16.82 -19.16 -3.85
N MET A 60 16.79 -17.91 -4.29
CA MET A 60 17.32 -17.47 -5.59
C MET A 60 18.81 -17.77 -5.72
N LYS A 61 19.62 -17.42 -4.71
CA LYS A 61 21.07 -17.74 -4.68
C LYS A 61 21.34 -19.24 -4.67
N ARG A 62 20.44 -20.05 -4.11
CA ARG A 62 20.52 -21.51 -4.12
C ARG A 62 20.14 -22.09 -5.48
N GLY A 63 19.13 -21.51 -6.14
CA GLY A 63 18.72 -21.84 -7.51
C GLY A 63 19.78 -21.54 -8.55
N GLU A 64 20.53 -20.43 -8.40
CA GLU A 64 21.67 -20.09 -9.27
C GLU A 64 22.81 -21.11 -9.19
N LYS A 65 22.95 -21.86 -8.09
CA LYS A 65 23.94 -22.94 -7.96
C LYS A 65 23.53 -24.25 -8.67
N HIS A 66 22.31 -24.31 -9.22
CA HIS A 66 21.78 -25.49 -9.90
C HIS A 66 21.19 -25.16 -11.30
N GLY A 67 21.84 -24.25 -12.06
CA GLY A 67 21.46 -23.92 -13.44
C GLY A 67 22.43 -24.44 -14.51
N LEU A 68 21.98 -25.47 -15.25
CA LEU A 68 22.30 -25.88 -16.63
C LEU A 68 23.73 -25.66 -17.20
N VAL A 69 24.44 -26.78 -17.39
CA VAL A 69 25.63 -26.90 -18.26
C VAL A 69 25.19 -27.03 -19.72
N ILE A 70 25.59 -26.07 -20.56
CA ILE A 70 25.48 -26.20 -22.02
C ILE A 70 26.67 -27.03 -22.51
N ILE A 71 26.40 -28.25 -22.97
CA ILE A 71 27.38 -29.07 -23.70
C ILE A 71 27.30 -28.65 -25.17
N PRO A 72 28.40 -28.18 -25.81
CA PRO A 72 28.43 -27.98 -27.24
C PRO A 72 28.59 -29.33 -27.94
N ASP A 73 27.61 -29.72 -28.77
CA ASP A 73 27.69 -30.87 -29.66
C ASP A 73 28.67 -30.63 -30.81
N GLY A 74 29.56 -31.59 -31.08
CA GLY A 74 30.33 -31.61 -32.32
C GLY A 74 31.56 -32.53 -32.35
N THR A 75 31.37 -33.85 -32.42
CA THR A 75 32.38 -34.78 -32.98
C THR A 75 31.70 -35.99 -33.65
N PRO A 76 31.93 -36.27 -34.96
CA PRO A 76 31.38 -37.43 -35.65
C PRO A 76 32.31 -38.65 -35.53
N ASN A 77 31.69 -39.82 -35.37
CA ASN A 77 32.34 -41.12 -35.16
C ASN A 77 32.68 -41.84 -36.49
N GLY A 78 33.84 -42.50 -36.49
CA GLY A 78 33.98 -43.93 -36.79
C GLY A 78 33.83 -44.42 -38.24
N ASP A 79 34.98 -44.66 -38.87
CA ASP A 79 35.15 -45.37 -40.15
C ASP A 79 35.35 -46.89 -39.88
N VAL A 80 34.59 -47.76 -40.55
CA VAL A 80 34.98 -49.17 -40.72
C VAL A 80 34.46 -49.73 -42.05
N ASN A 81 35.40 -49.99 -42.95
CA ASN A 81 35.25 -50.75 -44.19
C ASN A 81 35.20 -52.27 -43.92
N HIS A 82 34.41 -53.02 -44.70
CA HIS A 82 34.87 -54.30 -45.26
C HIS A 82 34.08 -54.78 -46.49
N GLU A 83 34.81 -55.51 -47.33
CA GLU A 83 34.64 -55.89 -48.73
C GLU A 83 33.59 -57.00 -49.11
N SER A 84 33.06 -56.84 -50.33
CA SER A 84 32.94 -57.77 -51.50
C SER A 84 32.32 -59.20 -51.39
N VAL A 85 31.35 -59.51 -52.28
CA VAL A 85 31.50 -60.36 -53.51
C VAL A 85 30.14 -60.69 -54.20
N VAL A 86 30.00 -60.17 -55.44
CA VAL A 86 29.47 -60.71 -56.72
C VAL A 86 28.11 -61.45 -56.84
N GLY A 87 27.25 -60.87 -57.71
CA GLY A 87 26.25 -61.57 -58.53
C GLY A 87 25.47 -60.62 -59.46
N ALA A 88 25.84 -60.56 -60.75
CA ALA A 88 25.21 -59.79 -61.86
C ALA A 88 25.02 -58.27 -61.62
N ILE A 89 26.06 -57.49 -61.90
CA ILE A 89 26.09 -56.04 -61.66
C ILE A 89 25.37 -55.30 -62.81
N THR A 90 24.08 -55.00 -62.64
CA THR A 90 23.54 -53.74 -63.14
C THR A 90 23.96 -52.65 -62.18
N VAL A 91 24.65 -51.62 -62.66
CA VAL A 91 25.14 -50.53 -61.80
C VAL A 91 23.92 -49.75 -61.26
N VAL A 92 23.62 -49.96 -59.99
CA VAL A 92 22.68 -49.13 -59.21
C VAL A 92 23.45 -47.98 -58.58
N SER A 93 22.80 -46.83 -58.35
CA SER A 93 23.43 -45.72 -57.64
C SER A 93 23.76 -46.12 -56.19
N GLN A 94 24.72 -45.43 -55.57
CA GLN A 94 25.14 -45.70 -54.20
C GLN A 94 23.96 -45.63 -53.22
N GLU A 95 23.03 -44.72 -53.46
CA GLU A 95 21.82 -44.53 -52.66
C GLU A 95 20.86 -45.72 -52.81
N ALA A 96 20.69 -46.24 -54.03
CA ALA A 96 19.82 -47.38 -54.28
C ALA A 96 20.37 -48.67 -53.66
N ALA A 97 21.69 -48.84 -53.65
CA ALA A 97 22.34 -49.97 -52.97
C ALA A 97 22.11 -49.92 -51.45
N GLN A 98 22.28 -48.75 -50.84
CA GLN A 98 22.09 -48.55 -49.40
C GLN A 98 20.64 -48.83 -48.95
N VAL A 99 19.64 -48.42 -49.74
CA VAL A 99 18.22 -48.70 -49.46
C VAL A 99 17.88 -50.19 -49.61
N LEU A 100 18.55 -50.89 -50.53
CA LEU A 100 18.37 -52.34 -50.68
C LEU A 100 19.04 -53.12 -49.54
N GLU A 101 20.17 -52.64 -49.02
CA GLU A 101 20.84 -53.22 -47.84
C GLU A 101 19.99 -53.05 -46.58
N SER A 102 19.32 -51.90 -46.40
CA SER A 102 18.45 -51.66 -45.24
C SER A 102 17.18 -52.52 -45.24
N ALA A 103 16.75 -53.04 -46.39
CA ALA A 103 15.64 -53.99 -46.52
C ALA A 103 15.95 -55.41 -46.01
N GLY A 104 17.18 -55.65 -45.53
CA GLY A 104 17.65 -56.91 -44.93
C GLY A 104 18.26 -57.90 -45.93
N GLU A 105 18.75 -59.03 -45.43
CA GLU A 105 19.46 -60.04 -46.23
C GLU A 105 18.50 -60.86 -47.13
N GLY A 106 19.00 -61.23 -48.32
CA GLY A 106 18.29 -62.08 -49.29
C GLY A 106 18.55 -61.67 -50.76
N PRO A 107 18.04 -62.44 -51.73
CA PRO A 107 18.12 -62.08 -53.14
C PRO A 107 17.32 -60.79 -53.44
N LEU A 108 17.67 -60.10 -54.54
CA LEU A 108 17.17 -58.77 -54.89
C LEU A 108 15.63 -58.71 -54.96
N ASP A 109 15.00 -59.76 -55.48
CA ASP A 109 13.56 -59.91 -55.57
C ASP A 109 12.86 -59.94 -54.20
N VAL A 110 13.50 -60.54 -53.19
CA VAL A 110 13.02 -60.57 -51.80
C VAL A 110 13.15 -59.19 -51.16
N ARG A 111 14.27 -58.49 -51.36
CA ARG A 111 14.49 -57.13 -50.85
C ARG A 111 13.51 -56.12 -51.45
N LEU A 112 13.30 -56.18 -52.78
CA LEU A 112 12.33 -55.34 -53.47
C LEU A 112 10.90 -55.59 -52.98
N ARG A 113 10.53 -56.86 -52.72
CA ARG A 113 9.21 -57.21 -52.18
C ARG A 113 9.00 -56.67 -50.77
N LYS A 114 10.01 -56.74 -49.91
CA LYS A 114 9.96 -56.16 -48.55
C LYS A 114 9.77 -54.65 -48.60
N LEU A 115 10.57 -53.93 -49.40
CA LEU A 115 10.43 -52.48 -49.59
C LEU A 115 9.06 -52.10 -50.16
N ALA A 116 8.52 -52.89 -51.08
CA ALA A 116 7.18 -52.68 -51.61
C ALA A 116 6.10 -52.85 -50.52
N GLY A 117 6.26 -53.85 -49.64
CA GLY A 117 5.37 -54.08 -48.49
C GLY A 117 5.43 -52.94 -47.47
N GLU A 118 6.63 -52.50 -47.09
CA GLU A 118 6.82 -51.36 -46.18
C GLU A 118 6.24 -50.07 -46.76
N LYS A 119 6.43 -49.83 -48.06
CA LYS A 119 5.81 -48.70 -48.77
C LYS A 119 4.28 -48.77 -48.70
N GLU A 120 3.69 -49.95 -48.90
CA GLU A 120 2.24 -50.13 -48.83
C GLU A 120 1.71 -49.92 -47.40
N GLU A 121 2.44 -50.40 -46.39
CA GLU A 121 2.13 -50.17 -44.98
C GLU A 121 2.22 -48.69 -44.60
N LEU A 122 3.30 -48.00 -44.98
CA LEU A 122 3.44 -46.56 -44.79
C LEU A 122 2.32 -45.78 -45.50
N LEU A 123 1.94 -46.16 -46.72
CA LEU A 123 0.80 -45.56 -47.43
C LEU A 123 -0.53 -45.82 -46.71
N SER A 124 -0.69 -46.96 -46.05
CA SER A 124 -1.85 -47.26 -45.20
C SER A 124 -1.86 -46.36 -43.95
N GLN A 125 -0.72 -46.19 -43.29
CA GLN A 125 -0.58 -45.29 -42.14
C GLN A 125 -0.86 -43.83 -42.52
N VAL A 126 -0.35 -43.36 -43.66
CA VAL A 126 -0.64 -42.01 -44.19
C VAL A 126 -2.14 -41.83 -44.46
N ARG A 127 -2.81 -42.83 -45.06
CA ARG A 127 -4.26 -42.79 -45.26
C ARG A 127 -5.03 -42.71 -43.94
N LYS A 128 -4.61 -43.51 -42.94
CA LYS A 128 -5.21 -43.50 -41.59
C LYS A 128 -5.01 -42.16 -40.90
N LEU A 129 -3.80 -41.59 -40.92
CA LEU A 129 -3.51 -40.29 -40.34
C LEU A 129 -4.28 -39.17 -41.03
N LYS A 130 -4.42 -39.21 -42.36
CA LYS A 130 -5.27 -38.26 -43.10
C LYS A 130 -6.74 -38.36 -42.69
N MET A 131 -7.26 -39.58 -42.51
CA MET A 131 -8.61 -39.78 -41.99
C MET A 131 -8.77 -39.25 -40.57
N GLN A 132 -7.82 -39.50 -39.67
CA GLN A 132 -7.87 -38.98 -38.30
C GLN A 132 -7.79 -37.45 -38.25
N LEU A 133 -6.97 -36.84 -39.12
CA LEU A 133 -6.89 -35.39 -39.26
C LEU A 133 -8.22 -34.80 -39.77
N GLU A 134 -8.85 -35.46 -40.74
CA GLU A 134 -10.15 -35.06 -41.28
C GLU A 134 -11.26 -35.25 -40.24
N GLU A 135 -11.24 -36.33 -39.47
CA GLU A 135 -12.15 -36.57 -38.35
C GLU A 135 -12.00 -35.51 -37.25
N GLU A 136 -10.77 -35.14 -36.86
CA GLU A 136 -10.55 -34.05 -35.89
C GLU A 136 -11.02 -32.70 -36.46
N ARG A 137 -10.70 -32.38 -37.71
CA ARG A 137 -11.24 -31.17 -38.37
C ARG A 137 -12.77 -31.15 -38.38
N GLN A 138 -13.40 -32.28 -38.64
CA GLN A 138 -14.86 -32.41 -38.58
C GLN A 138 -15.42 -32.33 -37.16
N LYS A 139 -14.72 -32.82 -36.14
CA LYS A 139 -15.16 -32.67 -34.74
C LYS A 139 -15.13 -31.22 -34.29
N TYR A 140 -14.11 -30.46 -34.67
CA TYR A 140 -14.08 -29.01 -34.46
C TYR A 140 -15.20 -28.30 -35.24
N SER A 141 -15.53 -28.75 -36.45
CA SER A 141 -16.64 -28.20 -37.24
C SER A 141 -18.03 -28.59 -36.72
N LYS A 142 -18.22 -29.79 -36.13
CA LYS A 142 -19.50 -30.26 -35.58
C LYS A 142 -19.78 -29.77 -34.17
N SER A 143 -18.75 -29.36 -33.41
CA SER A 143 -18.92 -28.71 -32.11
C SER A 143 -19.62 -27.35 -32.20
N ASP A 144 -19.69 -26.75 -33.40
CA ASP A 144 -20.39 -25.47 -33.66
C ASP A 144 -21.76 -25.67 -34.36
N GLY A 145 -22.22 -26.93 -34.46
CA GLY A 145 -23.38 -27.34 -35.25
C GLY A 145 -24.75 -27.21 -34.57
N MET A 146 -25.05 -26.07 -33.94
CA MET A 146 -26.43 -25.74 -33.53
C MET A 146 -27.07 -24.58 -34.33
N ASN A 147 -26.54 -24.23 -35.51
CA ASN A 147 -27.27 -23.37 -36.45
C ASN A 147 -26.87 -23.65 -37.92
N PRO A 148 -27.75 -24.25 -38.73
CA PRO A 148 -27.48 -24.48 -40.14
C PRO A 148 -28.00 -23.28 -40.94
N ASP A 149 -27.24 -22.19 -41.05
CA ASP A 149 -27.48 -21.18 -42.10
C ASP A 149 -26.30 -20.24 -42.41
N ILE A 150 -25.06 -20.75 -42.37
CA ILE A 150 -23.87 -19.94 -42.69
C ILE A 150 -23.06 -20.64 -43.78
N MET A 151 -23.57 -20.59 -45.02
CA MET A 151 -22.76 -20.86 -46.22
C MET A 151 -22.34 -19.56 -46.93
N GLY A 152 -22.41 -18.41 -46.24
CA GLY A 152 -22.12 -17.08 -46.82
C GLY A 152 -21.43 -16.04 -45.92
N LEU A 153 -20.97 -16.40 -44.70
CA LEU A 153 -20.37 -15.43 -43.75
C LEU A 153 -18.95 -15.81 -43.31
N GLU A 154 -18.02 -15.99 -44.25
CA GLU A 154 -16.60 -15.93 -43.88
C GLU A 154 -16.21 -14.52 -43.38
N ASN A 155 -17.03 -13.50 -43.68
CA ASN A 155 -16.93 -12.14 -43.13
C ASN A 155 -17.68 -11.92 -41.80
N GLY A 156 -18.48 -12.87 -41.30
CA GLY A 156 -19.35 -12.63 -40.14
C GLY A 156 -18.69 -12.88 -38.78
N SER A 157 -17.89 -13.94 -38.68
CA SER A 157 -17.11 -14.27 -37.47
C SER A 157 -15.96 -13.28 -37.25
N ASP A 158 -15.30 -12.85 -38.34
CA ASP A 158 -14.26 -11.82 -38.31
C ASP A 158 -14.86 -10.45 -37.95
N LEU A 159 -16.06 -10.13 -38.45
CA LEU A 159 -16.79 -8.91 -38.08
C LEU A 159 -17.16 -8.87 -36.59
N GLN A 160 -17.64 -9.99 -36.03
CA GLN A 160 -17.97 -10.08 -34.60
C GLN A 160 -16.73 -9.92 -33.71
N LEU A 161 -15.58 -10.48 -34.13
CA LEU A 161 -14.31 -10.32 -33.45
C LEU A 161 -13.82 -8.84 -33.49
N ILE A 162 -13.99 -8.18 -34.63
CA ILE A 162 -13.67 -6.74 -34.81
C ILE A 162 -14.57 -5.86 -33.93
N GLU A 163 -15.85 -6.16 -33.83
CA GLU A 163 -16.79 -5.44 -32.95
C GLU A 163 -16.41 -5.59 -31.48
N MET A 164 -16.12 -6.81 -31.02
CA MET A 164 -15.62 -7.06 -29.67
C MET A 164 -14.31 -6.30 -29.38
N GLN A 165 -13.39 -6.27 -30.34
CA GLN A 165 -12.14 -5.52 -30.21
C GLN A 165 -12.39 -4.01 -30.12
N ARG A 166 -13.34 -3.47 -30.90
CA ARG A 166 -13.74 -2.06 -30.83
C ARG A 166 -14.35 -1.71 -29.49
N ASP A 167 -15.23 -2.55 -28.96
CA ASP A 167 -15.85 -2.36 -27.65
C ASP A 167 -14.82 -2.45 -26.51
N ALA A 168 -13.91 -3.42 -26.58
CA ALA A 168 -12.79 -3.50 -25.65
C ALA A 168 -11.94 -2.22 -25.69
N ASN A 169 -11.59 -1.73 -26.88
CA ASN A 169 -10.85 -0.48 -27.05
C ASN A 169 -11.63 0.76 -26.56
N ARG A 170 -12.96 0.79 -26.72
CA ARG A 170 -13.83 1.83 -26.19
C ARG A 170 -13.79 1.84 -24.66
N GLN A 171 -13.95 0.67 -24.03
CA GLN A 171 -13.88 0.54 -22.58
C GLN A 171 -12.49 0.91 -22.03
N ILE A 172 -11.42 0.46 -22.68
CA ILE A 172 -10.04 0.86 -22.32
C ILE A 172 -9.90 2.38 -22.34
N SER A 173 -10.45 3.04 -23.36
CA SER A 173 -10.38 4.51 -23.46
C SER A 173 -11.17 5.20 -22.36
N GLU A 174 -12.37 4.71 -22.04
CA GLU A 174 -13.16 5.23 -20.91
C GLU A 174 -12.44 5.06 -19.57
N TYR A 175 -11.83 3.90 -19.31
CA TYR A 175 -11.07 3.66 -18.09
C TYR A 175 -9.80 4.51 -18.02
N LYS A 176 -9.09 4.72 -19.14
CA LYS A 176 -7.96 5.66 -19.21
C LYS A 176 -8.39 7.09 -18.87
N PHE A 177 -9.53 7.54 -19.39
CA PHE A 177 -10.05 8.87 -19.06
C PHE A 177 -10.42 8.99 -17.58
N LYS A 178 -11.12 8.00 -17.02
CA LYS A 178 -11.48 7.96 -15.59
C LYS A 178 -10.23 7.93 -14.70
N LEU A 179 -9.22 7.15 -15.08
CA LEU A 179 -7.94 7.09 -14.37
C LEU A 179 -7.26 8.46 -14.37
N SER A 180 -7.11 9.09 -15.54
CA SER A 180 -6.51 10.41 -15.66
C SER A 180 -7.27 11.47 -14.86
N LYS A 181 -8.60 11.37 -14.82
CA LYS A 181 -9.42 12.27 -14.00
C LYS A 181 -9.20 12.05 -12.50
N ALA A 182 -9.13 10.80 -12.06
CA ALA A 182 -8.83 10.46 -10.67
C ALA A 182 -7.43 10.92 -10.26
N GLU A 183 -6.43 10.79 -11.14
CA GLU A 183 -5.05 11.27 -10.91
C GLU A 183 -4.98 12.80 -10.72
N GLN A 184 -5.74 13.56 -11.52
CA GLN A 184 -5.86 15.01 -11.33
C GLN A 184 -6.54 15.38 -10.01
N ASP A 185 -7.60 14.64 -9.65
CA ASP A 185 -8.33 14.87 -8.41
C ASP A 185 -7.46 14.54 -7.18
N ILE A 186 -6.66 13.46 -7.24
CA ILE A 186 -5.65 13.13 -6.21
C ILE A 186 -4.67 14.28 -6.02
N THR A 187 -4.09 14.80 -7.11
CA THR A 187 -3.13 15.91 -7.06
C THR A 187 -3.74 17.15 -6.38
N THR A 188 -5.01 17.44 -6.68
CA THR A 188 -5.74 18.57 -6.09
C THR A 188 -6.00 18.36 -4.59
N LEU A 189 -6.39 17.14 -4.20
CA LEU A 189 -6.61 16.78 -2.81
C LEU A 189 -5.31 16.83 -2.00
N GLU A 190 -4.20 16.38 -2.55
CA GLU A 190 -2.87 16.46 -1.91
C GLU A 190 -2.47 17.91 -1.61
N GLN A 191 -2.67 18.83 -2.57
CA GLN A 191 -2.42 20.26 -2.34
C GLN A 191 -3.31 20.83 -1.23
N ASN A 192 -4.59 20.45 -1.20
CA ASN A 192 -5.52 20.85 -0.15
C ASN A 192 -5.10 20.33 1.23
N ILE A 193 -4.66 19.07 1.31
CA ILE A 193 -4.13 18.46 2.52
C ILE A 193 -2.92 19.26 3.02
N GLY A 194 -1.96 19.56 2.15
CA GLY A 194 -0.78 20.36 2.52
C GLY A 194 -1.15 21.74 3.09
N ARG A 195 -2.10 22.44 2.46
CA ARG A 195 -2.61 23.74 2.94
C ARG A 195 -3.27 23.61 4.33
N LEU A 196 -4.11 22.60 4.51
CA LEU A 196 -4.81 22.35 5.78
C LEU A 196 -3.84 21.96 6.90
N GLN A 197 -2.86 21.12 6.62
CA GLN A 197 -1.79 20.79 7.56
C GLN A 197 -1.03 22.04 8.02
N GLY A 198 -0.72 22.96 7.09
CA GLY A 198 -0.11 24.25 7.44
C GLY A 198 -1.01 25.13 8.33
N GLN A 199 -2.33 25.11 8.13
CA GLN A 199 -3.27 25.81 9.02
C GLN A 199 -3.30 25.20 10.42
N VAL A 200 -3.37 23.87 10.51
CA VAL A 200 -3.36 23.14 11.80
C VAL A 200 -2.09 23.45 12.59
N ALA A 201 -0.92 23.45 11.94
CA ALA A 201 0.34 23.79 12.59
C ALA A 201 0.34 25.23 13.17
N ARG A 202 -0.20 26.20 12.41
CA ARG A 202 -0.33 27.59 12.88
C ARG A 202 -1.27 27.71 14.07
N TYR A 203 -2.44 27.09 14.02
CA TYR A 203 -3.41 27.15 15.11
C TYR A 203 -2.90 26.44 16.38
N LYS A 204 -2.17 25.34 16.21
CA LYS A 204 -1.52 24.65 17.33
C LYS A 204 -0.52 25.58 18.03
N ASN A 205 0.39 26.20 17.28
CA ASN A 205 1.37 27.14 17.85
C ASN A 205 0.68 28.36 18.51
N ALA A 206 -0.38 28.87 17.90
CA ALA A 206 -1.15 29.99 18.48
C ALA A 206 -1.83 29.61 19.80
N ALA A 207 -2.40 28.41 19.89
CA ALA A 207 -3.03 27.90 21.10
C ALA A 207 -2.00 27.67 22.22
N GLU A 208 -0.85 27.05 21.90
CA GLU A 208 0.25 26.87 22.85
C GLU A 208 0.79 28.20 23.37
N ASN A 209 0.88 29.23 22.52
CA ASN A 209 1.29 30.57 22.93
C ASN A 209 0.24 31.25 23.82
N ALA A 210 -1.05 31.09 23.50
CA ALA A 210 -2.14 31.63 24.31
C ALA A 210 -2.18 31.00 25.72
N GLU A 211 -1.97 29.69 25.82
CA GLU A 211 -1.88 28.98 27.10
C GLU A 211 -0.75 29.53 27.98
N LYS A 212 0.44 29.73 27.39
CA LYS A 212 1.58 30.33 28.10
C LYS A 212 1.26 31.73 28.63
N VAL A 213 0.67 32.59 27.80
CA VAL A 213 0.27 33.95 28.21
C VAL A 213 -0.79 33.91 29.31
N GLU A 214 -1.75 32.98 29.24
CA GLU A 214 -2.75 32.81 30.29
C GLU A 214 -2.12 32.45 31.64
N ASP A 215 -1.16 31.53 31.65
CA ASP A 215 -0.45 31.12 32.87
C ASP A 215 0.38 32.26 33.47
N GLU A 216 1.04 33.06 32.64
CA GLU A 216 1.75 34.28 33.06
C GLU A 216 0.79 35.29 33.70
N LEU A 217 -0.34 35.57 33.06
CA LEU A 217 -1.36 36.49 33.60
C LEU A 217 -1.97 35.95 34.91
N LYS A 218 -2.18 34.64 35.04
CA LYS A 218 -2.62 34.03 36.31
C LYS A 218 -1.58 34.24 37.41
N ALA A 219 -0.29 34.08 37.10
CA ALA A 219 0.80 34.30 38.05
C ALA A 219 0.88 35.77 38.49
N GLU A 220 0.80 36.72 37.54
CA GLU A 220 0.76 38.16 37.82
C GLU A 220 -0.46 38.55 38.65
N LYS A 221 -1.65 38.05 38.31
CA LYS A 221 -2.87 38.28 39.09
C LYS A 221 -2.69 37.84 40.55
N ARG A 222 -2.12 36.66 40.79
CA ARG A 222 -1.84 36.17 42.15
C ARG A 222 -0.78 37.01 42.88
N LYS A 223 0.20 37.56 42.16
CA LYS A 223 1.20 38.47 42.72
C LYS A 223 0.55 39.79 43.14
N LEU A 224 -0.18 40.44 42.25
CA LEU A 224 -0.89 41.70 42.52
C LEU A 224 -1.93 41.55 43.62
N GLN A 225 -2.65 40.42 43.70
CA GLN A 225 -3.59 40.15 44.79
C GLN A 225 -2.89 40.08 46.16
N ARG A 226 -1.70 39.47 46.23
CA ARG A 226 -0.91 39.43 47.47
C ARG A 226 -0.41 40.82 47.85
N GLU A 227 0.11 41.57 46.89
CA GLU A 227 0.58 42.95 47.10
C GLU A 227 -0.56 43.86 47.58
N LEU A 228 -1.75 43.76 46.96
CA LEU A 228 -2.94 44.48 47.39
C LEU A 228 -3.32 44.13 48.83
N ARG A 229 -3.27 42.85 49.20
CA ARG A 229 -3.58 42.43 50.56
C ARG A 229 -2.62 43.03 51.57
N THR A 230 -1.32 42.96 51.29
CA THR A 230 -0.28 43.57 52.13
C THR A 230 -0.45 45.08 52.27
N ALA A 231 -0.80 45.77 51.18
CA ALA A 231 -1.05 47.22 51.20
C ALA A 231 -2.28 47.58 52.05
N LEU A 232 -3.36 46.79 51.96
CA LEU A 232 -4.56 46.98 52.79
C LEU A 232 -4.25 46.75 54.28
N ASP A 233 -3.53 45.67 54.61
CA ASP A 233 -3.13 45.41 56.00
C ASP A 233 -2.27 46.56 56.55
N LYS A 234 -1.43 47.20 55.71
CA LYS A 234 -0.65 48.38 56.09
C LYS A 234 -1.50 49.63 56.28
N ILE A 235 -2.53 49.83 55.46
CA ILE A 235 -3.49 50.93 55.63
C ILE A 235 -4.22 50.78 56.96
N GLU A 236 -4.74 49.58 57.28
CA GLU A 236 -5.42 49.31 58.55
C GLU A 236 -4.51 49.62 59.76
N GLU A 237 -3.24 49.22 59.71
CA GLU A 237 -2.26 49.55 60.74
C GLU A 237 -2.08 51.08 60.90
N MET A 238 -1.91 51.78 59.78
CA MET A 238 -1.74 53.24 59.77
C MET A 238 -2.99 53.97 60.27
N GLU A 239 -4.19 53.51 59.91
CA GLU A 239 -5.46 54.07 60.40
C GLU A 239 -5.60 53.90 61.92
N MET A 240 -5.21 52.74 62.47
CA MET A 240 -5.18 52.53 63.92
C MET A 240 -4.19 53.46 64.63
N THR A 241 -2.97 53.60 64.10
CA THR A 241 -1.97 54.53 64.68
C THR A 241 -2.47 55.97 64.62
N ASN A 242 -3.05 56.39 63.50
CA ASN A 242 -3.60 57.73 63.32
C ASN A 242 -4.77 58.00 64.28
N SER A 243 -5.69 57.04 64.45
CA SER A 243 -6.77 57.13 65.44
C SER A 243 -6.24 57.35 66.87
N ASN A 244 -5.19 56.62 67.25
CA ASN A 244 -4.55 56.77 68.57
C ASN A 244 -3.88 58.14 68.73
N LEU A 245 -3.19 58.63 67.70
CA LEU A 245 -2.57 59.95 67.70
C LEU A 245 -3.61 61.06 67.79
N MET A 246 -4.70 60.98 67.01
CA MET A 246 -5.83 61.91 67.09
C MET A 246 -6.43 61.96 68.50
N LYS A 247 -6.68 60.81 69.13
CA LYS A 247 -7.19 60.77 70.52
C LYS A 247 -6.23 61.43 71.51
N ARG A 248 -4.91 61.23 71.38
CA ARG A 248 -3.91 61.90 72.24
C ARG A 248 -3.89 63.41 72.01
N LEU A 249 -3.98 63.84 70.77
CA LEU A 249 -4.00 65.25 70.38
C LEU A 249 -5.25 65.96 70.92
N GLU A 250 -6.42 65.33 70.84
CA GLU A 250 -7.66 65.86 71.43
C GLU A 250 -7.57 65.98 72.96
N LYS A 251 -6.97 64.99 73.65
CA LYS A 251 -6.71 65.10 75.09
C LYS A 251 -5.80 66.29 75.43
N MET A 252 -4.72 66.50 74.67
CA MET A 252 -3.82 67.64 74.89
C MET A 252 -4.52 68.98 74.64
N LYS A 253 -5.36 69.08 73.59
CA LYS A 253 -6.19 70.26 73.34
C LYS A 253 -7.13 70.54 74.51
N ALA A 254 -7.86 69.53 74.97
CA ALA A 254 -8.78 69.67 76.11
C ALA A 254 -8.05 70.14 77.38
N ASN A 255 -6.90 69.54 77.70
CA ASN A 255 -6.08 69.96 78.84
C ASN A 255 -5.60 71.42 78.71
N ARG A 256 -5.17 71.83 77.51
CA ARG A 256 -4.77 73.21 77.25
C ARG A 256 -5.93 74.19 77.45
N THR A 257 -7.12 73.86 76.93
CA THR A 257 -8.31 74.69 77.11
C THR A 257 -8.72 74.79 78.57
N ALA A 258 -8.67 73.68 79.33
CA ALA A 258 -8.97 73.67 80.76
C ALA A 258 -7.99 74.55 81.55
N LEU A 259 -6.68 74.46 81.27
CA LEU A 259 -5.66 75.31 81.89
C LEU A 259 -5.88 76.80 81.58
N LEU A 260 -6.22 77.14 80.34
CA LEU A 260 -6.51 78.52 79.95
C LEU A 260 -7.79 79.06 80.61
N SER A 261 -8.78 78.21 80.91
CA SER A 261 -10.00 78.63 81.60
C SER A 261 -9.82 78.86 83.11
N GLN A 262 -8.69 78.44 83.68
CA GLN A 262 -8.36 78.61 85.10
C GLN A 262 -7.43 79.83 85.35
N GLN A 263 -6.98 80.52 84.30
CA GLN A 263 -6.23 81.77 84.36
C GLN A 263 -7.15 82.97 84.16
#